data_AF-A0A5Q4FPK4-F1
#
_entry.id   AF-A0A5Q4FPK4-F1
#
_cell.length_a   1.000
_cell.length_b   1.000
_cell.length_c   1.000
_cell.angle_alpha   90.00
_cell.angle_beta   90.00
_cell.angle_gamma   90.00
#
_symmetry.space_group_name_H-M   'P 1'
#
loop_
_entity.id
_entity.type
_entity.pdbx_description
1 polymer ?
#
loop_
_entity_poly.entity_id
_entity_poly.type
_entity_poly.pdbx_seq_one_letter_code
_entity_poly.pdbx_strand_id
1 'polypeptide(L)'
;MSPEYGSTVAIFPIDDETLTYLRFTGRDEHQVKLVEAYTKAQGLWHDPDQEPVYTETLELDISTVVPSLAGPKRPQDRVSVSDAKRSFRVALKDYAEGEPQGLDGGLDATFPASDPVALGSNGPDDGSPAPASGSTREPVGRPSNPTPVTLADGSEFELDHGAVTIAAITSCTNTSNPSVMIGAALLAKNAVDRGMQRKPWVKTTLAPGSKVVMDYYDRAGLTPYLDKLGFNVVGYGCTTCIGNSGPLIPEVSQAVHDADLAVASVLSGNRNFEGRINPDVKMNYLASPPLVVAYALAGSMDIDITTEPLGSDAQGEPVFLEDIWPTTAEIEAVVKDSLLTEMFSEKYGEVYEGDEEWRSLPTPDGDTYEWDPASTYIRKPTFFEGMTAEPEPVEDIHGARVLARLGDSVTTDHISPAGNIQLESPAGEYLIEHGVERRDFNSYGSRRGNHEVMIRGTFGNIRLRNQLAPGTEGGFTYDFTRDEVAPLYDAAQNYAAADIPLVVLAGAEYGSGSSRDWAAKGTDLLGVRAVLAVSYERIHRSNLIGMGVLPLQFPEGESADSLGLDGDETFDITGVTAINDASIPGNVTVTATKPDGGTIEFEALVRIDTPGEADYYRHGGILQYVLRQLRDA
;
A
#
# COMPACT_ATOMS: atom_id res chain seq x y z
N MET A 1 5.49 6.00 9.08
CA MET A 1 5.74 5.17 7.88
C MET A 1 6.60 3.95 8.22
N SER A 2 6.46 3.38 9.42
CA SER A 2 7.30 2.26 9.89
C SER A 2 7.26 1.01 9.00
N PRO A 3 6.08 0.59 8.49
CA PRO A 3 5.99 -0.53 7.56
C PRO A 3 6.68 -0.29 6.22
N GLU A 4 6.85 0.96 5.79
CA GLU A 4 7.43 1.27 4.48
C GLU A 4 8.96 1.08 4.45
N TYR A 5 9.63 1.10 5.60
CA TYR A 5 11.04 0.72 5.76
C TYR A 5 11.22 -0.59 6.55
N GLY A 6 10.18 -1.42 6.62
CA GLY A 6 10.26 -2.80 7.13
C GLY A 6 10.38 -2.98 8.64
N SER A 7 10.31 -1.90 9.43
CA SER A 7 10.37 -2.01 10.89
C SER A 7 9.05 -2.51 11.50
N THR A 8 9.12 -3.20 12.65
CA THR A 8 7.92 -3.61 13.39
C THR A 8 7.20 -2.42 14.02
N VAL A 9 7.97 -1.48 14.58
CA VAL A 9 7.50 -0.23 15.18
C VAL A 9 8.65 0.78 15.15
N ALA A 10 8.31 2.06 15.09
CA ALA A 10 9.23 3.16 15.38
C ALA A 10 8.70 3.95 16.56
N ILE A 11 9.52 4.15 17.58
CA ILE A 11 9.12 4.72 18.87
C ILE A 11 9.92 6.00 19.10
N PHE A 12 9.20 7.07 19.44
CA PHE A 12 9.76 8.25 20.07
C PHE A 12 9.47 8.14 21.57
N PRO A 13 10.48 8.15 22.45
CA PRO A 13 10.27 8.05 23.90
C PRO A 13 9.41 9.21 24.44
N ILE A 14 8.71 8.99 25.55
CA ILE A 14 7.79 9.97 26.13
C ILE A 14 8.61 11.09 26.79
N ASP A 15 8.30 12.34 26.45
CA ASP A 15 9.01 13.53 26.90
C ASP A 15 8.05 14.72 27.16
N ASP A 16 8.62 15.91 27.38
CA ASP A 16 7.85 17.13 27.61
C ASP A 16 7.00 17.55 26.40
N GLU A 17 7.46 17.29 25.16
CA GLU A 17 6.69 17.56 23.95
C GLU A 17 5.45 16.65 23.89
N THR A 18 5.61 15.39 24.29
CA THR A 18 4.47 14.47 24.44
C THR A 18 3.43 15.00 25.43
N LEU A 19 3.85 15.51 26.60
CA LEU A 19 2.92 16.12 27.56
C LEU A 19 2.28 17.39 27.03
N THR A 20 3.03 18.20 26.27
CA THR A 20 2.53 19.40 25.59
C THR A 20 1.43 19.03 24.62
N TYR A 21 1.63 18.01 23.80
CA TYR A 21 0.62 17.49 22.88
C TYR A 21 -0.62 16.92 23.60
N LEU A 22 -0.44 16.20 24.71
CA LEU A 22 -1.57 15.67 25.49
C LEU A 22 -2.44 16.79 26.07
N ARG A 23 -1.82 17.82 26.66
CA ARG A 23 -2.55 19.00 27.14
C ARG A 23 -3.24 19.72 25.98
N PHE A 24 -2.51 19.90 24.89
CA PHE A 24 -2.98 20.57 23.70
C PHE A 24 -4.23 19.92 23.10
N THR A 25 -4.28 18.58 23.09
CA THR A 25 -5.42 17.77 22.62
C THR A 25 -6.51 17.56 23.67
N GLY A 26 -6.50 18.34 24.76
CA GLY A 26 -7.58 18.42 25.74
C GLY A 26 -7.58 17.31 26.79
N ARG A 27 -6.48 16.58 26.98
CA ARG A 27 -6.38 15.62 28.10
C ARG A 27 -6.31 16.38 29.42
N ASP A 28 -7.00 15.86 30.43
CA ASP A 28 -7.09 16.52 31.73
C ASP A 28 -5.73 16.54 32.44
N GLU A 29 -5.47 17.61 33.18
CA GLU A 29 -4.16 17.82 33.82
C GLU A 29 -3.82 16.71 34.85
N HIS A 30 -4.83 16.05 35.43
CA HIS A 30 -4.57 14.92 36.31
C HIS A 30 -4.06 13.70 35.53
N GLN A 31 -4.66 13.37 34.39
CA GLN A 31 -4.19 12.32 33.48
C GLN A 31 -2.80 12.63 32.94
N VAL A 32 -2.52 13.87 32.55
CA VAL A 32 -1.18 14.28 32.07
C VAL A 32 -0.12 14.05 33.15
N LYS A 33 -0.38 14.48 34.40
CA LYS A 33 0.52 14.24 35.54
C LYS A 33 0.68 12.76 35.87
N LEU A 34 -0.38 11.97 35.72
CA LEU A 34 -0.32 10.52 35.92
C LEU A 34 0.60 9.86 34.88
N VAL A 35 0.46 10.24 33.60
CA VAL A 35 1.34 9.76 32.52
C VAL A 35 2.80 10.08 32.86
N GLU A 36 3.10 11.34 33.20
CA GLU A 36 4.45 11.76 33.59
C GLU A 36 5.01 10.96 34.78
N ALA A 37 4.24 10.86 35.88
CA ALA A 37 4.68 10.17 37.08
C ALA A 37 4.91 8.67 36.83
N TYR A 38 4.01 8.03 36.08
CA TYR A 38 4.10 6.61 35.76
C TYR A 38 5.30 6.32 34.86
N THR A 39 5.48 7.06 33.77
CA THR A 39 6.57 6.81 32.81
C THR A 39 7.94 7.06 33.43
N LYS A 40 8.08 8.09 34.28
CA LYS A 40 9.29 8.31 35.08
C LYS A 40 9.54 7.16 36.06
N ALA A 41 8.50 6.68 36.75
CA ALA A 41 8.65 5.56 37.69
C ALA A 41 8.99 4.22 37.02
N GLN A 42 8.55 4.00 35.78
CA GLN A 42 8.83 2.78 35.01
C GLN A 42 10.10 2.86 34.15
N GLY A 43 10.80 4.01 34.12
CA GLY A 43 11.97 4.20 33.25
C GLY A 43 11.64 4.29 31.76
N LEU A 44 10.43 4.73 31.41
CA LEU A 44 9.95 4.93 30.04
C LEU A 44 10.03 6.39 29.57
N TRP A 45 10.41 7.30 30.48
CA TRP A 45 10.58 8.72 30.19
C TRP A 45 11.92 8.95 29.48
N HIS A 46 11.93 9.81 28.46
CA HIS A 46 13.14 10.19 27.74
C HIS A 46 14.10 10.97 28.64
N ASP A 47 15.32 10.46 28.78
CA ASP A 47 16.43 11.17 29.41
C ASP A 47 17.53 11.37 28.35
N PRO A 48 17.76 12.60 27.85
CA PRO A 48 18.76 12.85 26.81
C PRO A 48 20.19 12.59 27.29
N ASP A 49 20.43 12.55 28.60
CA ASP A 49 21.74 12.21 29.17
C ASP A 49 21.96 10.69 29.27
N GLN A 50 20.94 9.87 28.97
CA GLN A 50 21.02 8.41 29.00
C GLN A 50 20.66 7.79 27.65
N GLU A 51 21.68 7.38 26.92
CA GLU A 51 21.53 6.70 25.65
C GLU A 51 21.22 5.20 25.85
N PRO A 52 20.11 4.67 25.28
CA PRO A 52 19.86 3.24 25.29
C PRO A 52 20.93 2.45 24.52
N VAL A 53 21.11 1.18 24.89
CA VAL A 53 21.99 0.28 24.13
C VAL A 53 21.24 -0.25 22.91
N TYR A 54 21.56 0.29 21.75
CA TYR A 54 21.04 -0.17 20.46
C TYR A 54 21.93 -1.27 19.87
N THR A 55 21.33 -2.21 19.13
CA THR A 55 22.08 -3.21 18.36
C THR A 55 22.86 -2.56 17.23
N GLU A 56 22.28 -1.53 16.61
CA GLU A 56 22.87 -0.71 15.55
C GLU A 56 22.42 0.75 15.74
N THR A 57 23.28 1.70 15.37
CA THR A 57 23.01 3.13 15.46
C THR A 57 23.13 3.76 14.07
N LEU A 58 22.12 4.55 13.69
CA LEU A 58 22.08 5.34 12.46
C LEU A 58 21.94 6.82 12.82
N GLU A 59 22.59 7.70 12.05
CA GLU A 59 22.57 9.16 12.30
C GLU A 59 22.05 9.92 11.07
N LEU A 60 21.23 10.95 11.31
CA LEU A 60 20.72 11.86 10.27
C LEU A 60 20.81 13.31 10.76
N ASP A 61 21.67 14.10 10.12
CA ASP A 61 21.70 15.55 10.31
C ASP A 61 20.51 16.20 9.59
N ILE A 62 19.54 16.69 10.36
CA ILE A 62 18.30 17.31 9.85
C ILE A 62 18.61 18.55 8.98
N SER A 63 19.74 19.22 9.19
CA SER A 63 20.13 20.38 8.37
C SER A 63 20.45 20.02 6.91
N THR A 64 20.72 18.74 6.63
CA THR A 64 20.97 18.22 5.28
C THR A 64 19.69 17.87 4.52
N VAL A 65 18.53 17.87 5.20
CA VAL A 65 17.25 17.51 4.60
C VAL A 65 16.83 18.58 3.60
N VAL A 66 16.61 18.17 2.36
CA VAL A 66 16.08 19.02 1.28
C VAL A 66 14.65 18.64 0.93
N PRO A 67 13.80 19.59 0.45
CA PRO A 67 12.49 19.27 -0.08
C PRO A 67 12.56 18.14 -1.10
N SER A 68 11.74 17.11 -0.92
CA SER A 68 11.81 15.88 -1.70
C SER A 68 10.41 15.34 -1.99
N LEU A 69 10.32 14.52 -3.03
CA LEU A 69 9.23 13.61 -3.33
C LEU A 69 9.71 12.17 -3.15
N ALA A 70 8.80 11.19 -3.21
CA ALA A 70 9.17 9.79 -3.42
C ALA A 70 8.32 9.15 -4.52
N GLY A 71 8.96 8.48 -5.49
CA GLY A 71 8.28 7.84 -6.62
C GLY A 71 9.17 7.56 -7.84
N PRO A 72 8.61 7.03 -8.94
CA PRO A 72 7.17 6.90 -9.20
C PRO A 72 6.50 5.60 -8.73
N LYS A 73 7.27 4.61 -8.22
CA LYS A 73 6.73 3.27 -7.90
C LYS A 73 6.83 2.88 -6.43
N ARG A 74 7.82 3.36 -5.67
CA ARG A 74 8.04 2.90 -4.29
C ARG A 74 8.25 4.07 -3.31
N PRO A 75 7.89 3.90 -2.01
CA PRO A 75 8.05 4.96 -1.02
C PRO A 75 9.51 5.34 -0.71
N GLN A 76 10.44 4.41 -0.90
CA GLN A 76 11.87 4.61 -0.70
C GLN A 76 12.57 5.28 -1.90
N ASP A 77 11.89 5.44 -3.04
CA ASP A 77 12.43 6.08 -4.24
C ASP A 77 12.46 7.62 -4.06
N ARG A 78 13.24 8.11 -3.08
CA ARG A 78 13.36 9.54 -2.75
C ARG A 78 14.03 10.29 -3.90
N VAL A 79 13.43 11.42 -4.30
CA VAL A 79 13.97 12.37 -5.27
C VAL A 79 13.88 13.79 -4.73
N SER A 80 14.95 14.58 -4.84
CA SER A 80 14.89 16.00 -4.48
C SER A 80 13.92 16.74 -5.40
N VAL A 81 13.25 17.80 -4.93
CA VAL A 81 12.32 18.56 -5.78
C VAL A 81 13.03 19.16 -7.00
N SER A 82 14.28 19.61 -6.86
CA SER A 82 15.13 20.09 -7.95
C SER A 82 15.48 19.02 -8.99
N ASP A 83 15.49 17.74 -8.61
CA ASP A 83 15.78 16.62 -9.51
C ASP A 83 14.51 15.95 -10.08
N ALA A 84 13.32 16.36 -9.63
CA ALA A 84 12.07 15.67 -9.93
C ALA A 84 11.80 15.54 -11.43
N LYS A 85 11.98 16.61 -12.22
CA LYS A 85 11.83 16.61 -13.68
C LYS A 85 12.77 15.61 -14.36
N ARG A 86 14.04 15.61 -13.95
CA ARG A 86 15.07 14.72 -14.51
C ARG A 86 14.76 13.27 -14.18
N SER A 87 14.46 12.98 -12.93
CA SER A 87 14.09 11.63 -12.46
C SER A 87 12.85 11.12 -13.18
N PHE A 88 11.81 11.95 -13.30
CA PHE A 88 10.61 11.64 -14.09
C PHE A 88 10.96 11.27 -15.53
N ARG A 89 11.75 12.07 -16.24
CA ARG A 89 12.14 11.81 -17.65
C ARG A 89 12.92 10.51 -17.82
N VAL A 90 13.74 10.15 -16.83
CA VAL A 90 14.47 8.88 -16.83
C VAL A 90 13.47 7.73 -16.67
N ALA A 91 12.63 7.79 -15.64
CA ALA A 91 11.63 6.75 -15.36
C ALA A 91 10.61 6.59 -16.50
N LEU A 92 10.23 7.67 -17.19
CA LEU A 92 9.24 7.66 -18.27
C LEU A 92 9.54 6.64 -19.38
N LYS A 93 10.82 6.38 -19.67
CA LYS A 93 11.22 5.43 -20.72
C LYS A 93 10.63 4.04 -20.48
N ASP A 94 10.65 3.59 -19.23
CA ASP A 94 10.14 2.28 -18.82
C ASP A 94 8.61 2.17 -18.95
N TYR A 95 7.91 3.30 -19.06
CA TYR A 95 6.43 3.32 -19.18
C TYR A 95 5.92 3.65 -20.58
N ALA A 96 6.78 4.20 -21.44
CA ALA A 96 6.39 4.68 -22.77
C ALA A 96 6.93 3.83 -23.92
N GLU A 97 8.03 3.08 -23.73
CA GLU A 97 8.67 2.32 -24.82
C GLU A 97 8.32 0.82 -24.86
N GLY A 98 7.47 0.33 -23.95
CA GLY A 98 6.88 -1.02 -24.02
C GLY A 98 7.85 -2.20 -23.86
N GLU A 99 9.16 -1.98 -23.70
CA GLU A 99 10.09 -3.04 -23.30
C GLU A 99 10.29 -3.02 -21.78
N PRO A 100 9.78 -4.03 -21.04
CA PRO A 100 10.16 -4.20 -19.65
C PRO A 100 11.63 -4.66 -19.63
N GLN A 101 12.55 -3.77 -19.25
CA GLN A 101 13.79 -4.26 -18.66
C GLN A 101 13.38 -4.99 -17.37
N GLY A 102 13.63 -6.29 -17.35
CA GLY A 102 13.33 -7.17 -16.21
C GLY A 102 13.89 -6.59 -14.91
N LEU A 103 13.22 -6.95 -13.81
CA LEU A 103 13.49 -6.54 -12.44
C LEU A 103 14.93 -6.88 -11.94
N ASP A 104 15.76 -7.56 -12.74
CA ASP A 104 16.96 -8.24 -12.26
C ASP A 104 18.22 -7.36 -12.26
N GLY A 105 18.26 -6.25 -13.00
CA GLY A 105 19.53 -5.51 -13.23
C GLY A 105 20.05 -4.69 -12.04
N GLY A 106 19.24 -4.45 -11.00
CA GLY A 106 19.56 -3.54 -9.90
C GLY A 106 19.55 -4.17 -8.51
N LEU A 107 19.19 -5.45 -8.37
CA LEU A 107 18.95 -6.08 -7.07
C LEU A 107 20.20 -6.73 -6.45
N ASP A 108 21.15 -7.18 -7.27
CA ASP A 108 22.41 -7.78 -6.78
C ASP A 108 23.27 -6.82 -5.93
N ALA A 109 22.98 -5.51 -5.96
CA ALA A 109 23.68 -4.49 -5.19
C ALA A 109 22.90 -3.99 -3.95
N THR A 110 21.75 -4.60 -3.61
CA THR A 110 20.80 -4.06 -2.61
C THR A 110 20.57 -4.93 -1.38
N PHE A 111 21.42 -5.93 -1.11
CA PHE A 111 21.35 -6.71 0.12
C PHE A 111 22.50 -6.38 1.09
N PRO A 112 22.22 -6.01 2.36
CA PRO A 112 20.91 -5.78 2.98
C PRO A 112 20.33 -4.40 2.63
N ALA A 113 18.99 -4.29 2.61
CA ALA A 113 18.21 -3.13 2.19
C ALA A 113 18.28 -1.89 3.12
N SER A 114 19.46 -1.55 3.61
CA SER A 114 19.77 -0.29 4.31
C SER A 114 20.78 0.57 3.56
N ASP A 115 21.46 0.02 2.54
CA ASP A 115 22.47 0.77 1.79
C ASP A 115 21.94 1.20 0.41
N PRO A 116 22.07 2.49 0.05
CA PRO A 116 21.89 2.92 -1.32
C PRO A 116 23.03 2.36 -2.19
N VAL A 117 22.69 2.04 -3.44
CA VAL A 117 23.57 1.46 -4.48
C VAL A 117 25.04 1.90 -4.37
N ALA A 118 25.92 0.98 -3.99
CA ALA A 118 27.37 1.12 -4.19
C ALA A 118 27.72 0.70 -5.63
N LEU A 119 28.15 1.66 -6.46
CA LEU A 119 28.77 1.40 -7.77
C LEU A 119 30.23 1.84 -7.71
N GLY A 120 31.13 0.86 -7.68
CA GLY A 120 32.49 1.01 -7.16
C GLY A 120 33.43 1.98 -7.87
N SER A 121 34.31 2.57 -7.06
CA SER A 121 35.71 2.79 -7.43
C SER A 121 36.58 2.66 -6.16
N ASN A 122 37.67 1.90 -6.25
CA ASN A 122 38.60 1.64 -5.15
C ASN A 122 39.17 2.95 -4.56
N GLY A 123 38.74 3.31 -3.33
CA GLY A 123 39.26 4.41 -2.53
C GLY A 123 38.62 4.40 -1.12
N PRO A 124 39.30 4.89 -0.07
CA PRO A 124 38.86 4.69 1.31
C PRO A 124 37.62 5.51 1.67
N ASP A 125 36.77 4.86 2.47
CA ASP A 125 35.46 5.22 3.03
C ASP A 125 35.40 6.59 3.73
N ASP A 126 34.40 7.42 3.37
CA ASP A 126 33.96 8.58 4.16
C ASP A 126 32.42 8.76 4.19
N GLY A 127 31.66 7.67 4.37
CA GLY A 127 30.38 7.66 5.12
C GLY A 127 29.27 8.68 4.76
N SER A 128 29.29 9.27 3.58
CA SER A 128 28.33 10.30 3.16
C SER A 128 27.40 9.76 2.06
N PRO A 129 26.07 9.80 2.20
CA PRO A 129 25.17 9.37 1.13
C PRO A 129 25.25 10.37 -0.04
N ALA A 130 25.89 9.96 -1.13
CA ALA A 130 25.98 10.76 -2.35
C ALA A 130 24.62 10.80 -3.08
N PRO A 131 24.21 11.95 -3.64
CA PRO A 131 23.01 12.04 -4.46
C PRO A 131 23.15 11.17 -5.72
N ALA A 132 22.03 10.59 -6.18
CA ALA A 132 21.97 9.81 -7.42
C ALA A 132 22.40 10.65 -8.64
N SER A 133 23.70 10.67 -8.94
CA SER A 133 24.27 11.28 -10.14
C SER A 133 24.60 10.22 -11.19
N GLY A 134 23.56 9.65 -11.81
CA GLY A 134 23.67 9.00 -13.11
C GLY A 134 23.49 10.05 -14.21
N SER A 135 24.57 10.40 -14.91
CA SER A 135 24.67 11.42 -15.99
C SER A 135 24.44 12.88 -15.56
N THR A 136 25.49 13.71 -15.61
CA THR A 136 25.43 15.17 -15.54
C THR A 136 24.89 15.83 -16.83
N ARG A 137 24.52 15.03 -17.83
CA ARG A 137 23.84 15.53 -19.03
C ARG A 137 22.35 15.34 -18.88
N GLU A 138 21.59 16.42 -19.01
CA GLU A 138 20.15 16.36 -19.24
C GLU A 138 19.87 15.38 -20.39
N PRO A 139 18.91 14.44 -20.24
CA PRO A 139 18.45 13.63 -21.36
C PRO A 139 17.97 14.57 -22.48
N VAL A 140 18.62 14.47 -23.65
CA VAL A 140 18.19 15.21 -24.85
C VAL A 140 16.95 14.50 -25.40
N GLY A 141 15.77 15.06 -25.13
CA GLY A 141 14.47 14.52 -25.56
C GLY A 141 13.79 13.62 -24.51
N ARG A 142 12.50 13.38 -24.71
CA ARG A 142 11.68 12.42 -23.94
C ARG A 142 10.62 11.79 -24.85
N PRO A 143 10.11 10.59 -24.53
CA PRO A 143 8.85 10.11 -25.08
C PRO A 143 7.77 11.19 -24.89
N SER A 144 7.03 11.48 -25.94
CA SER A 144 6.00 12.52 -25.97
C SER A 144 4.91 12.09 -26.93
N ASN A 145 3.66 12.17 -26.50
CA ASN A 145 2.48 11.91 -27.30
C ASN A 145 1.39 12.94 -26.97
N PRO A 146 1.57 14.21 -27.37
CA PRO A 146 0.65 15.27 -27.00
C PRO A 146 -0.75 15.01 -27.58
N THR A 147 -1.73 14.99 -26.70
CA THR A 147 -3.09 14.52 -26.97
C THR A 147 -4.09 15.65 -26.63
N PRO A 148 -4.83 16.18 -27.61
CA PRO A 148 -5.83 17.21 -27.37
C PRO A 148 -7.02 16.62 -26.62
N VAL A 149 -7.52 17.36 -25.63
CA VAL A 149 -8.69 17.00 -24.83
C VAL A 149 -9.64 18.19 -24.76
N THR A 150 -10.92 17.92 -24.97
CA THR A 150 -12.01 18.88 -24.78
C THR A 150 -12.89 18.37 -23.66
N LEU A 151 -13.04 19.12 -22.58
CA LEU A 151 -13.94 18.78 -21.48
C LEU A 151 -15.41 19.03 -21.85
N ALA A 152 -16.33 18.46 -21.07
CA ALA A 152 -17.77 18.69 -21.21
C ALA A 152 -18.20 20.17 -21.15
N ASP A 153 -17.43 21.03 -20.50
CA ASP A 153 -17.69 22.48 -20.42
C ASP A 153 -17.13 23.28 -21.61
N GLY A 154 -16.46 22.61 -22.56
CA GLY A 154 -15.84 23.21 -23.74
C GLY A 154 -14.39 23.67 -23.53
N SER A 155 -13.81 23.49 -22.35
CA SER A 155 -12.40 23.80 -22.11
C SER A 155 -11.50 22.86 -22.92
N GLU A 156 -10.52 23.44 -23.62
CA GLU A 156 -9.55 22.69 -24.44
C GLU A 156 -8.14 22.79 -23.84
N PHE A 157 -7.42 21.68 -23.83
CA PHE A 157 -6.02 21.60 -23.45
C PHE A 157 -5.33 20.40 -24.11
N GLU A 158 -4.02 20.31 -23.94
CA GLU A 158 -3.20 19.21 -24.41
C GLU A 158 -2.64 18.44 -23.21
N LEU A 159 -2.78 17.12 -23.22
CA LEU A 159 -2.14 16.21 -22.26
C LEU A 159 -0.95 15.52 -22.90
N ASP A 160 0.07 15.25 -22.10
CA ASP A 160 1.21 14.44 -22.50
C ASP A 160 1.67 13.62 -21.29
N HIS A 161 2.65 12.75 -21.51
CA HIS A 161 3.33 12.03 -20.45
C HIS A 161 3.79 12.96 -19.32
N GLY A 162 3.57 12.52 -18.09
CA GLY A 162 3.89 13.28 -16.88
C GLY A 162 2.82 14.29 -16.46
N ALA A 163 1.72 14.46 -17.20
CA ALA A 163 0.60 15.27 -16.73
C ALA A 163 0.13 14.78 -15.36
N VAL A 164 0.01 15.70 -14.40
CA VAL A 164 -0.51 15.39 -13.06
C VAL A 164 -2.04 15.37 -13.17
N THR A 165 -2.64 14.19 -13.18
CA THR A 165 -4.10 14.03 -13.31
C THR A 165 -4.81 13.90 -11.95
N ILE A 166 -4.07 13.58 -10.88
CA ILE A 166 -4.56 13.55 -9.51
C ILE A 166 -3.61 14.33 -8.60
N ALA A 167 -4.16 15.26 -7.82
CA ALA A 167 -3.47 15.93 -6.72
C ALA A 167 -4.29 15.81 -5.44
N ALA A 168 -3.83 15.00 -4.48
CA ALA A 168 -4.62 14.64 -3.30
C ALA A 168 -3.95 15.02 -1.98
N ILE A 169 -4.59 15.92 -1.23
CA ILE A 169 -4.28 16.11 0.19
C ILE A 169 -5.06 15.05 0.97
N THR A 170 -4.37 14.02 1.44
CA THR A 170 -4.97 12.78 1.99
C THR A 170 -4.06 12.19 3.06
N SER A 171 -4.45 11.02 3.60
CA SER A 171 -3.69 10.22 4.57
C SER A 171 -3.57 10.80 5.97
N CYS A 172 -3.71 9.94 6.96
CA CYS A 172 -3.37 10.25 8.35
C CYS A 172 -1.90 10.63 8.54
N THR A 173 -1.01 10.24 7.61
CA THR A 173 0.43 10.55 7.65
C THR A 173 0.70 12.05 7.73
N ASN A 174 0.01 12.84 6.91
CA ASN A 174 0.23 14.29 6.82
C ASN A 174 -0.95 15.11 7.36
N THR A 175 -2.19 14.62 7.24
CA THR A 175 -3.37 15.39 7.68
C THR A 175 -3.50 15.49 9.20
N SER A 176 -2.72 14.74 9.96
CA SER A 176 -2.60 14.87 11.41
C SER A 176 -1.62 15.97 11.85
N ASN A 177 -0.84 16.53 10.92
CA ASN A 177 0.16 17.56 11.20
C ASN A 177 -0.37 18.95 10.77
N PRO A 178 -0.75 19.82 11.72
CA PRO A 178 -1.30 21.14 11.42
C PRO A 178 -0.36 22.03 10.61
N SER A 179 0.96 21.94 10.84
CA SER A 179 1.95 22.82 10.19
C SER A 179 1.96 22.65 8.68
N VAL A 180 1.97 21.39 8.18
CA VAL A 180 1.96 21.14 6.73
C VAL A 180 0.59 21.37 6.11
N MET A 181 -0.48 21.19 6.87
CA MET A 181 -1.86 21.47 6.43
C MET A 181 -2.07 22.99 6.28
N ILE A 182 -1.76 23.78 7.31
CA ILE A 182 -1.76 25.24 7.24
C ILE A 182 -0.82 25.74 6.14
N GLY A 183 0.37 25.14 5.99
CA GLY A 183 1.28 25.46 4.88
C GLY A 183 0.64 25.26 3.51
N ALA A 184 -0.11 24.18 3.29
CA ALA A 184 -0.79 23.94 2.01
C ALA A 184 -1.90 24.96 1.76
N ALA A 185 -2.66 25.29 2.79
CA ALA A 185 -3.75 26.24 2.70
C ALA A 185 -3.26 27.70 2.53
N LEU A 186 -2.12 28.06 3.14
CA LEU A 186 -1.46 29.35 2.90
C LEU A 186 -0.86 29.44 1.49
N LEU A 187 -0.26 28.36 0.98
CA LEU A 187 0.21 28.31 -0.40
C LEU A 187 -0.97 28.50 -1.37
N ALA A 188 -2.09 27.81 -1.12
CA ALA A 188 -3.33 28.00 -1.90
C ALA A 188 -3.84 29.44 -1.84
N LYS A 189 -3.85 30.05 -0.65
CA LYS A 189 -4.21 31.45 -0.47
C LYS A 189 -3.32 32.38 -1.30
N ASN A 190 -2.00 32.24 -1.20
CA ASN A 190 -1.03 33.07 -1.92
C ASN A 190 -1.18 32.93 -3.45
N ALA A 191 -1.43 31.72 -3.94
CA ALA A 191 -1.69 31.47 -5.36
C ALA A 191 -2.99 32.14 -5.83
N VAL A 192 -4.08 31.97 -5.07
CA VAL A 192 -5.39 32.57 -5.40
C VAL A 192 -5.35 34.10 -5.32
N ASP A 193 -4.64 34.68 -4.36
CA ASP A 193 -4.48 36.14 -4.24
C ASP A 193 -3.74 36.73 -5.45
N ARG A 194 -2.89 35.93 -6.12
CA ARG A 194 -2.29 36.26 -7.43
C ARG A 194 -3.18 35.93 -8.63
N GLY A 195 -4.38 35.40 -8.41
CA GLY A 195 -5.32 35.04 -9.49
C GLY A 195 -4.98 33.73 -10.20
N MET A 196 -4.11 32.89 -9.63
CA MET A 196 -3.78 31.58 -10.18
C MET A 196 -4.93 30.59 -9.97
N GLN A 197 -5.01 29.59 -10.85
CA GLN A 197 -5.89 28.44 -10.74
C GLN A 197 -5.11 27.15 -11.00
N ARG A 198 -5.61 26.02 -10.48
CA ARG A 198 -5.08 24.71 -10.86
C ARG A 198 -5.30 24.45 -12.36
N LYS A 199 -4.51 23.56 -12.95
CA LYS A 199 -4.79 23.12 -14.33
C LYS A 199 -6.13 22.36 -14.40
N PRO A 200 -6.88 22.49 -15.51
CA PRO A 200 -8.25 21.97 -15.62
C PRO A 200 -8.32 20.44 -15.56
N TRP A 201 -7.30 19.73 -16.04
CA TRP A 201 -7.22 18.26 -16.01
C TRP A 201 -6.88 17.66 -14.64
N VAL A 202 -6.44 18.47 -13.67
CA VAL A 202 -5.99 17.97 -12.36
C VAL A 202 -7.20 17.73 -11.47
N LYS A 203 -7.50 16.46 -11.17
CA LYS A 203 -8.47 16.10 -10.14
C LYS A 203 -7.90 16.35 -8.75
N THR A 204 -8.42 17.36 -8.07
CA THR A 204 -8.01 17.76 -6.71
C THR A 204 -8.95 17.19 -5.66
N THR A 205 -8.40 16.80 -4.51
CA THR A 205 -9.19 16.30 -3.36
C THR A 205 -8.55 16.69 -2.04
N LEU A 206 -9.38 17.00 -1.04
CA LEU A 206 -8.98 17.14 0.36
C LEU A 206 -9.72 16.09 1.20
N ALA A 207 -8.97 15.21 1.86
CA ALA A 207 -9.51 14.17 2.72
C ALA A 207 -8.80 14.20 4.09
N PRO A 208 -9.30 15.02 5.02
CA PRO A 208 -8.70 15.14 6.34
C PRO A 208 -8.87 13.88 7.19
N GLY A 209 -7.90 13.61 8.07
CA GLY A 209 -7.99 12.52 9.05
C GLY A 209 -9.00 12.76 10.17
N SER A 210 -9.41 14.00 10.41
CA SER A 210 -10.43 14.34 11.41
C SER A 210 -11.17 15.65 11.05
N LYS A 211 -12.32 15.87 11.69
CA LYS A 211 -13.09 17.12 11.56
C LYS A 211 -12.35 18.36 12.09
N VAL A 212 -11.44 18.17 13.05
CA VAL A 212 -10.64 19.26 13.65
C VAL A 212 -9.86 20.03 12.58
N VAL A 213 -9.44 19.35 11.51
CA VAL A 213 -8.75 19.97 10.38
C VAL A 213 -9.54 21.11 9.75
N MET A 214 -10.83 20.90 9.55
CA MET A 214 -11.68 21.91 8.94
C MET A 214 -12.00 23.04 9.93
N ASP A 215 -12.12 22.77 11.22
CA ASP A 215 -12.37 23.82 12.22
C ASP A 215 -11.25 24.86 12.25
N TYR A 216 -9.99 24.44 12.19
CA TYR A 216 -8.87 25.39 12.17
C TYR A 216 -8.69 26.07 10.83
N TYR A 217 -9.02 25.42 9.70
CA TYR A 217 -9.05 26.09 8.40
C TYR A 217 -10.14 27.16 8.33
N ASP A 218 -11.34 26.85 8.82
CA ASP A 218 -12.47 27.79 8.85
C ASP A 218 -12.16 28.97 9.78
N ARG A 219 -11.60 28.69 10.96
CA ARG A 219 -11.15 29.73 11.90
C ARG A 219 -10.05 30.62 11.32
N ALA A 220 -9.10 30.04 10.58
CA ALA A 220 -8.05 30.79 9.89
C ALA A 220 -8.55 31.50 8.62
N GLY A 221 -9.80 31.25 8.18
CA GLY A 221 -10.36 31.79 6.94
C GLY A 221 -9.71 31.22 5.67
N LEU A 222 -9.16 30.00 5.74
CA LEU A 222 -8.36 29.41 4.66
C LEU A 222 -9.16 28.50 3.72
N THR A 223 -10.28 27.92 4.18
CA THR A 223 -11.14 27.02 3.39
C THR A 223 -11.53 27.58 2.01
N PRO A 224 -11.96 28.85 1.87
CA PRO A 224 -12.37 29.38 0.56
C PRO A 224 -11.26 29.40 -0.50
N TYR A 225 -9.99 29.41 -0.08
CA TYR A 225 -8.85 29.40 -0.99
C TYR A 225 -8.55 27.99 -1.51
N LEU A 226 -8.67 26.98 -0.65
CA LEU A 226 -8.60 25.57 -1.04
C LEU A 226 -9.74 25.23 -2.01
N ASP A 227 -10.96 25.66 -1.70
CA ASP A 227 -12.14 25.43 -2.55
C ASP A 227 -11.99 26.04 -3.95
N LYS A 228 -11.44 27.26 -4.05
CA LYS A 228 -11.15 27.92 -5.34
C LYS A 228 -10.15 27.15 -6.20
N LEU A 229 -9.22 26.42 -5.59
CA LEU A 229 -8.30 25.53 -6.30
C LEU A 229 -8.86 24.11 -6.48
N GLY A 230 -10.10 23.84 -6.05
CA GLY A 230 -10.76 22.53 -6.17
C GLY A 230 -10.38 21.51 -5.10
N PHE A 231 -9.62 21.90 -4.06
CA PHE A 231 -9.33 21.05 -2.90
C PHE A 231 -10.51 21.02 -1.93
N ASN A 232 -11.68 20.62 -2.43
CA ASN A 232 -12.87 20.48 -1.62
C ASN A 232 -12.78 19.24 -0.72
N VAL A 233 -13.42 19.32 0.45
CA VAL A 233 -13.52 18.18 1.37
C VAL A 233 -14.38 17.09 0.72
N VAL A 234 -13.76 15.94 0.42
CA VAL A 234 -14.46 14.79 -0.19
C VAL A 234 -14.86 13.72 0.83
N GLY A 235 -14.33 13.81 2.05
CA GLY A 235 -14.67 12.90 3.15
C GLY A 235 -13.59 12.86 4.24
N TYR A 236 -13.97 12.34 5.40
CA TYR A 236 -13.07 12.14 6.54
C TYR A 236 -12.65 10.67 6.60
N GLY A 237 -11.55 10.32 5.92
CA GLY A 237 -11.09 8.93 5.81
C GLY A 237 -9.96 8.74 4.81
N CYS A 238 -9.62 7.48 4.54
CA CYS A 238 -8.42 7.13 3.76
C CYS A 238 -8.45 7.61 2.30
N THR A 239 -9.62 7.58 1.63
CA THR A 239 -9.83 8.04 0.25
C THR A 239 -8.70 7.62 -0.72
N THR A 240 -8.06 8.57 -1.41
CA THR A 240 -6.97 8.36 -2.37
C THR A 240 -5.78 7.59 -1.77
N CYS A 241 -5.49 7.72 -0.46
CA CYS A 241 -4.37 7.01 0.20
C CYS A 241 -4.50 5.48 0.13
N ILE A 242 -5.73 4.96 0.05
CA ILE A 242 -6.00 3.51 -0.06
C ILE A 242 -6.47 3.10 -1.46
N GLY A 243 -6.37 4.00 -2.44
CA GLY A 243 -6.82 3.74 -3.81
C GLY A 243 -8.29 4.09 -4.09
N ASN A 244 -9.02 4.60 -3.10
CA ASN A 244 -10.38 5.12 -3.30
C ASN A 244 -10.33 6.54 -3.88
N SER A 245 -9.63 6.69 -5.01
CA SER A 245 -9.46 7.96 -5.71
C SER A 245 -10.66 8.31 -6.60
N GLY A 246 -11.54 7.35 -6.90
CA GLY A 246 -12.64 7.48 -7.85
C GLY A 246 -12.16 7.63 -9.31
N PRO A 247 -13.06 7.73 -10.30
CA PRO A 247 -12.67 7.85 -11.70
C PRO A 247 -11.95 9.18 -11.97
N LEU A 248 -11.05 9.22 -12.94
CA LEU A 248 -10.57 10.48 -13.50
C LEU A 248 -11.72 11.24 -14.19
N ILE A 249 -11.45 12.47 -14.60
CA ILE A 249 -12.37 13.20 -15.50
C ILE A 249 -12.55 12.34 -16.77
N PRO A 250 -13.79 12.01 -17.20
CA PRO A 250 -14.00 11.01 -18.25
C PRO A 250 -13.21 11.27 -19.54
N GLU A 251 -13.15 12.52 -19.98
CA GLU A 251 -12.42 12.92 -21.19
C GLU A 251 -10.89 12.82 -21.01
N VAL A 252 -10.40 13.05 -19.79
CA VAL A 252 -8.99 12.82 -19.43
C VAL A 252 -8.66 11.33 -19.39
N SER A 253 -9.52 10.52 -18.77
CA SER A 253 -9.37 9.05 -18.72
C SER A 253 -9.32 8.46 -20.14
N GLN A 254 -10.26 8.87 -20.99
CA GLN A 254 -10.33 8.44 -22.38
C GLN A 254 -9.05 8.80 -23.14
N ALA A 255 -8.58 10.04 -23.03
CA ALA A 255 -7.35 10.48 -23.68
C ALA A 255 -6.11 9.72 -23.18
N VAL A 256 -6.03 9.44 -21.88
CA VAL A 256 -4.95 8.64 -21.29
C VAL A 256 -4.92 7.23 -21.86
N HIS A 257 -6.08 6.59 -22.02
CA HIS A 257 -6.16 5.24 -22.60
C HIS A 257 -5.88 5.22 -24.11
N ASP A 258 -6.50 6.13 -24.88
CA ASP A 258 -6.38 6.14 -26.35
C ASP A 258 -4.94 6.43 -26.82
N ALA A 259 -4.22 7.26 -26.06
CA ALA A 259 -2.85 7.67 -26.37
C ALA A 259 -1.78 6.95 -25.52
N ASP A 260 -2.18 5.98 -24.70
CA ASP A 260 -1.34 5.22 -23.76
C ASP A 260 -0.42 6.11 -22.87
N LEU A 261 -0.96 7.20 -22.35
CA LEU A 261 -0.18 8.19 -21.61
C LEU A 261 0.23 7.68 -20.22
N ALA A 262 1.55 7.65 -19.96
CA ALA A 262 2.09 7.61 -18.61
C ALA A 262 1.86 8.93 -17.84
N VAL A 263 0.65 9.08 -17.27
CA VAL A 263 0.27 10.20 -16.39
C VAL A 263 0.63 9.94 -14.92
N ALA A 264 0.63 11.02 -14.13
CA ALA A 264 1.08 11.02 -12.75
C ALA A 264 0.00 11.40 -11.72
N SER A 265 0.13 10.86 -10.51
CA SER A 265 -0.52 11.39 -9.31
C SER A 265 0.51 11.98 -8.35
N VAL A 266 0.13 13.03 -7.63
CA VAL A 266 0.90 13.59 -6.52
C VAL A 266 0.00 13.60 -5.28
N LEU A 267 0.39 12.89 -4.23
CA LEU A 267 -0.44 12.73 -3.03
C LEU A 267 0.38 12.82 -1.75
N SER A 268 -0.27 13.27 -0.68
CA SER A 268 0.33 13.31 0.67
C SER A 268 0.16 12.01 1.46
N GLY A 269 0.12 10.90 0.73
CA GLY A 269 0.09 9.55 1.28
C GLY A 269 1.44 9.03 1.75
N ASN A 270 1.50 7.73 1.99
CA ASN A 270 2.72 7.00 2.37
C ASN A 270 3.04 5.83 1.42
N ARG A 271 2.18 5.53 0.45
CA ARG A 271 2.36 4.43 -0.52
C ARG A 271 1.98 4.86 -1.91
N ASN A 272 2.78 4.46 -2.88
CA ASN A 272 2.72 4.87 -4.28
C ASN A 272 3.00 3.71 -5.26
N PHE A 273 2.75 2.47 -4.82
CA PHE A 273 2.85 1.28 -5.67
C PHE A 273 1.98 1.40 -6.93
N GLU A 274 2.47 0.84 -8.03
CA GLU A 274 1.76 0.80 -9.31
C GLU A 274 0.38 0.13 -9.16
N GLY A 275 -0.66 0.73 -9.76
CA GLY A 275 -2.04 0.25 -9.67
C GLY A 275 -2.74 0.48 -8.32
N ARG A 276 -2.07 1.04 -7.31
CA ARG A 276 -2.68 1.29 -5.99
C ARG A 276 -3.55 2.53 -5.96
N ILE A 277 -3.11 3.64 -6.56
CA ILE A 277 -3.76 4.95 -6.39
C ILE A 277 -4.98 5.09 -7.28
N ASN A 278 -4.82 4.81 -8.57
CA ASN A 278 -5.86 4.88 -9.57
C ASN A 278 -5.46 3.98 -10.76
N PRO A 279 -6.40 3.24 -11.39
CA PRO A 279 -6.08 2.34 -12.50
C PRO A 279 -5.50 3.05 -13.73
N ASP A 280 -5.86 4.31 -13.96
CA ASP A 280 -5.44 5.07 -15.15
C ASP A 280 -4.05 5.71 -14.95
N VAL A 281 -3.50 5.66 -13.73
CA VAL A 281 -2.26 6.37 -13.35
C VAL A 281 -1.10 5.39 -13.18
N LYS A 282 -0.10 5.50 -14.05
CA LYS A 282 1.10 4.65 -14.04
C LYS A 282 2.17 5.12 -13.05
N MET A 283 2.25 6.43 -12.78
CA MET A 283 3.33 7.03 -11.97
C MET A 283 2.76 7.75 -10.73
N ASN A 284 3.25 7.45 -9.52
CA ASN A 284 2.69 8.01 -8.29
C ASN A 284 3.79 8.61 -7.40
N TYR A 285 3.61 9.86 -6.98
CA TYR A 285 4.58 10.60 -6.17
C TYR A 285 4.02 10.97 -4.80
N LEU A 286 4.75 10.61 -3.75
CA LEU A 286 4.49 11.04 -2.39
C LEU A 286 5.11 12.42 -2.16
N ALA A 287 4.33 13.34 -1.61
CA ALA A 287 4.74 14.73 -1.42
C ALA A 287 4.14 15.31 -0.14
N SER A 288 4.72 16.40 0.39
CA SER A 288 4.06 17.17 1.45
C SER A 288 2.79 17.85 0.90
N PRO A 289 1.76 18.12 1.74
CA PRO A 289 0.56 18.82 1.31
C PRO A 289 0.78 20.13 0.52
N PRO A 290 1.75 21.02 0.87
CA PRO A 290 2.04 22.20 0.06
C PRO A 290 2.57 21.86 -1.34
N LEU A 291 3.43 20.85 -1.46
CA LEU A 291 3.91 20.39 -2.77
C LEU A 291 2.78 19.78 -3.61
N VAL A 292 1.80 19.10 -3.01
CA VAL A 292 0.60 18.63 -3.72
C VAL A 292 -0.13 19.82 -4.38
N VAL A 293 -0.29 20.93 -3.66
CA VAL A 293 -0.91 22.15 -4.22
C VAL A 293 -0.04 22.74 -5.33
N ALA A 294 1.29 22.81 -5.14
CA ALA A 294 2.21 23.33 -6.16
C ALA A 294 2.14 22.51 -7.47
N TYR A 295 2.15 21.18 -7.38
CA TYR A 295 2.01 20.31 -8.56
C TYR A 295 0.60 20.33 -9.18
N ALA A 296 -0.45 20.69 -8.43
CA ALA A 296 -1.76 20.95 -9.00
C ALA A 296 -1.82 22.25 -9.81
N LEU A 297 -1.06 23.27 -9.41
CA LEU A 297 -0.91 24.53 -10.15
C LEU A 297 -0.09 24.32 -11.42
N ALA A 298 1.04 23.62 -11.30
CA ALA A 298 1.92 23.30 -12.44
C ALA A 298 1.25 22.32 -13.43
N GLY A 299 0.60 21.27 -12.92
CA GLY A 299 -0.12 20.25 -13.67
C GLY A 299 0.73 19.23 -14.41
N SER A 300 2.04 19.18 -14.17
CA SER A 300 2.96 18.22 -14.80
C SER A 300 4.10 17.85 -13.85
N MET A 301 4.65 16.65 -14.01
CA MET A 301 5.93 16.22 -13.44
C MET A 301 7.12 16.59 -14.35
N ASP A 302 6.86 16.99 -15.60
CA ASP A 302 7.89 17.45 -16.55
C ASP A 302 8.26 18.93 -16.38
N ILE A 303 8.38 19.38 -15.14
CA ILE A 303 8.68 20.77 -14.76
C ILE A 303 9.59 20.78 -13.54
N ASP A 304 10.61 21.63 -13.59
CA ASP A 304 11.41 21.96 -12.43
C ASP A 304 10.75 23.13 -11.71
N ILE A 305 9.90 22.82 -10.73
CA ILE A 305 9.16 23.84 -9.97
C ILE A 305 10.06 24.76 -9.13
N THR A 306 11.37 24.47 -9.05
CA THR A 306 12.34 25.33 -8.35
C THR A 306 12.92 26.42 -9.24
N THR A 307 12.86 26.25 -10.57
CA THR A 307 13.45 27.21 -11.53
C THR A 307 12.50 27.66 -12.62
N GLU A 308 11.39 26.95 -12.84
CA GLU A 308 10.36 27.27 -13.83
C GLU A 308 9.09 27.81 -13.14
N PRO A 309 8.36 28.75 -13.78
CA PRO A 309 7.13 29.28 -13.20
C PRO A 309 6.03 28.22 -13.15
N LEU A 310 5.28 28.19 -12.04
CA LEU A 310 4.14 27.29 -11.86
C LEU A 310 2.95 27.68 -12.76
N GLY A 311 2.89 28.94 -13.14
CA GLY A 311 1.86 29.52 -13.98
C GLY A 311 2.03 31.03 -14.10
N SER A 312 0.94 31.70 -14.46
CA SER A 312 0.90 33.16 -14.55
C SER A 312 -0.15 33.72 -13.60
N ASP A 313 0.09 34.95 -13.14
CA ASP A 313 -0.89 35.72 -12.37
C ASP A 313 -2.01 36.28 -13.28
N ALA A 314 -2.95 37.01 -12.69
CA ALA A 314 -4.05 37.65 -13.42
C ALA A 314 -3.61 38.70 -14.47
N GLN A 315 -2.36 39.15 -14.42
CA GLN A 315 -1.76 40.10 -15.36
C GLN A 315 -0.93 39.40 -16.45
N GLY A 316 -0.71 38.08 -16.33
CA GLY A 316 0.10 37.28 -17.25
C GLY A 316 1.57 37.18 -16.84
N GLU A 317 1.97 37.72 -15.68
CA GLU A 317 3.35 37.65 -15.20
C GLU A 317 3.65 36.26 -14.62
N PRO A 318 4.87 35.72 -14.82
CA PRO A 318 5.24 34.41 -14.31
C PRO A 318 5.27 34.41 -12.78
N VAL A 319 4.69 33.36 -12.17
CA VAL A 319 4.71 33.14 -10.71
C VAL A 319 5.52 31.89 -10.41
N PHE A 320 6.57 32.04 -9.62
CA PHE A 320 7.46 30.98 -9.17
C PHE A 320 7.02 30.41 -7.82
N LEU A 321 7.55 29.23 -7.47
CA LEU A 321 7.23 28.58 -6.19
C LEU A 321 7.60 29.47 -5.00
N GLU A 322 8.78 30.09 -5.04
CA GLU A 322 9.26 31.00 -3.98
C GLU A 322 8.34 32.20 -3.74
N ASP A 323 7.62 32.64 -4.78
CA ASP A 323 6.74 33.79 -4.69
C ASP A 323 5.49 33.51 -3.84
N ILE A 324 5.06 32.24 -3.74
CA ILE A 324 3.83 31.82 -3.05
C ILE A 324 4.08 30.90 -1.86
N TRP A 325 5.32 30.43 -1.66
CA TRP A 325 5.65 29.51 -0.58
C TRP A 325 5.56 30.21 0.79
N PRO A 326 4.77 29.70 1.74
CA PRO A 326 4.67 30.31 3.06
C PRO A 326 5.94 30.08 3.87
N THR A 327 6.33 31.10 4.63
CA THR A 327 7.46 31.00 5.56
C THR A 327 7.06 30.22 6.82
N THR A 328 8.05 29.63 7.51
CA THR A 328 7.82 28.94 8.78
C THR A 328 7.13 29.84 9.81
N ALA A 329 7.53 31.11 9.89
CA ALA A 329 6.96 32.08 10.82
C ALA A 329 5.47 32.37 10.54
N GLU A 330 5.07 32.44 9.27
CA GLU A 330 3.66 32.61 8.89
C GLU A 330 2.81 31.39 9.26
N ILE A 331 3.35 30.18 9.03
CA ILE A 331 2.68 28.93 9.40
C ILE A 331 2.49 28.86 10.91
N GLU A 332 3.55 29.08 11.69
CA GLU A 332 3.51 29.03 13.16
C GLU A 332 2.54 30.06 13.75
N ALA A 333 2.51 31.27 13.20
CA ALA A 333 1.57 32.31 13.64
C ALA A 333 0.12 31.86 13.43
N VAL A 334 -0.21 31.33 12.24
CA VAL A 334 -1.57 30.86 11.95
C VAL A 334 -1.94 29.64 12.78
N VAL A 335 -1.04 28.66 12.94
CA VAL A 335 -1.27 27.49 13.81
C VAL A 335 -1.59 27.94 15.24
N LYS A 336 -0.79 28.86 15.79
CA LYS A 336 -1.00 29.37 17.15
C LYS A 336 -2.35 30.09 17.33
N ASP A 337 -2.80 30.83 16.33
CA ASP A 337 -4.03 31.63 16.42
C ASP A 337 -5.31 30.84 16.10
N SER A 338 -5.19 29.79 15.28
CA SER A 338 -6.31 28.99 14.76
C SER A 338 -6.52 27.65 15.45
N LEU A 339 -5.50 27.08 16.07
CA LEU A 339 -5.57 25.74 16.63
C LEU A 339 -5.83 25.80 18.15
N LEU A 340 -7.06 25.49 18.56
CA LEU A 340 -7.50 25.59 19.93
C LEU A 340 -7.78 24.23 20.56
N THR A 341 -7.48 24.08 21.85
CA THR A 341 -7.71 22.84 22.62
C THR A 341 -9.19 22.44 22.67
N GLU A 342 -10.09 23.42 22.69
CA GLU A 342 -11.54 23.21 22.72
C GLU A 342 -12.02 22.45 21.46
N MET A 343 -11.40 22.66 20.30
CA MET A 343 -11.76 21.97 19.06
C MET A 343 -11.61 20.45 19.21
N PHE A 344 -10.56 19.98 19.89
CA PHE A 344 -10.37 18.56 20.14
C PHE A 344 -11.42 18.03 21.12
N SER A 345 -11.67 18.76 22.21
CA SER A 345 -12.62 18.33 23.24
C SER A 345 -14.04 18.23 22.70
N GLU A 346 -14.46 19.19 21.88
CA GLU A 346 -15.78 19.21 21.23
C GLU A 346 -15.90 18.07 20.20
N LYS A 347 -15.02 18.00 19.21
CA LYS A 347 -15.15 17.03 18.11
C LYS A 347 -15.01 15.58 18.56
N TYR A 348 -14.14 15.29 19.52
CA TYR A 348 -13.99 13.94 20.05
C TYR A 348 -15.07 13.59 21.08
N GLY A 349 -15.71 14.58 21.71
CA GLY A 349 -16.89 14.36 22.56
C GLY A 349 -18.10 13.86 21.78
N GLU A 350 -18.26 14.33 20.53
CA GLU A 350 -19.41 14.02 19.67
C GLU A 350 -19.15 12.85 18.69
N VAL A 351 -17.97 12.20 18.75
CA VAL A 351 -17.53 11.24 17.72
C VAL A 351 -18.48 10.04 17.55
N TYR A 352 -19.18 9.64 18.61
CA TYR A 352 -20.11 8.51 18.61
C TYR A 352 -21.56 8.91 18.32
N GLU A 353 -21.88 10.20 18.26
CA GLU A 353 -23.25 10.65 17.99
C GLU A 353 -23.67 10.28 16.57
N GLY A 354 -22.75 10.40 15.60
CA GLY A 354 -23.02 10.21 14.19
C GLY A 354 -24.02 11.24 13.61
N ASP A 355 -24.32 11.12 12.32
CA ASP A 355 -25.34 11.95 11.68
C ASP A 355 -26.75 11.33 11.83
N GLU A 356 -27.75 11.92 11.17
CA GLU A 356 -29.11 11.37 11.15
C GLU A 356 -29.16 10.00 10.48
N GLU A 357 -28.39 9.79 9.40
CA GLU A 357 -28.33 8.51 8.70
C GLU A 357 -27.80 7.41 9.62
N TRP A 358 -26.66 7.63 10.29
CA TRP A 358 -26.06 6.70 11.26
C TRP A 358 -27.04 6.32 12.38
N ARG A 359 -27.69 7.32 12.99
CA ARG A 359 -28.64 7.09 14.09
C ARG A 359 -29.94 6.41 13.63
N SER A 360 -30.28 6.51 12.35
CA SER A 360 -31.45 5.86 11.78
C SER A 360 -31.25 4.38 11.42
N LEU A 361 -30.00 3.89 11.43
CA LEU A 361 -29.70 2.51 11.08
C LEU A 361 -30.38 1.55 12.08
N PRO A 362 -31.17 0.57 11.60
CA PRO A 362 -31.76 -0.42 12.49
C PRO A 362 -30.66 -1.26 13.14
N THR A 363 -30.71 -1.37 14.46
CA THR A 363 -29.79 -2.20 15.24
C THR A 363 -30.57 -3.42 15.74
N PRO A 364 -30.38 -4.61 15.15
CA PRO A 364 -31.07 -5.81 15.61
C PRO A 364 -30.63 -6.20 17.03
N ASP A 365 -31.57 -6.68 17.84
CA ASP A 365 -31.32 -7.17 19.19
C ASP A 365 -30.84 -8.63 19.15
N GLY A 366 -29.74 -8.96 19.85
CA GLY A 366 -29.27 -10.34 20.03
C GLY A 366 -27.75 -10.51 20.09
N ASP A 367 -27.31 -11.66 20.59
CA ASP A 367 -25.87 -11.99 20.76
C ASP A 367 -25.26 -12.68 19.52
N THR A 368 -26.09 -13.10 18.57
CA THR A 368 -25.66 -13.82 17.35
C THR A 368 -26.10 -13.09 16.10
N TYR A 369 -25.21 -13.00 15.10
CA TYR A 369 -25.51 -12.35 13.83
C TYR A 369 -26.47 -13.19 12.97
N GLU A 370 -27.57 -12.59 12.54
CA GLU A 370 -28.53 -13.19 11.59
C GLU A 370 -28.00 -13.05 10.16
N TRP A 371 -27.63 -14.17 9.55
CA TRP A 371 -27.08 -14.18 8.18
C TRP A 371 -28.19 -14.07 7.14
N ASP A 372 -28.15 -13.01 6.34
CA ASP A 372 -28.99 -12.88 5.15
C ASP A 372 -28.32 -13.59 3.94
N PRO A 373 -28.89 -14.70 3.41
CA PRO A 373 -28.32 -15.39 2.27
C PRO A 373 -28.38 -14.58 0.96
N ALA A 374 -29.17 -13.50 0.89
CA ALA A 374 -29.19 -12.61 -0.26
C ALA A 374 -28.10 -11.53 -0.20
N SER A 375 -27.48 -11.31 0.97
CA SER A 375 -26.48 -10.26 1.14
C SER A 375 -25.26 -10.51 0.25
N THR A 376 -24.87 -9.47 -0.49
CA THR A 376 -23.62 -9.48 -1.29
C THR A 376 -22.46 -8.81 -0.56
N TYR A 377 -22.67 -8.34 0.68
CA TYR A 377 -21.66 -7.68 1.51
C TYR A 377 -21.20 -8.54 2.69
N ILE A 378 -22.12 -9.22 3.37
CA ILE A 378 -21.84 -10.02 4.58
C ILE A 378 -22.32 -11.45 4.34
N ARG A 379 -21.41 -12.42 4.32
CA ARG A 379 -21.71 -13.85 4.13
C ARG A 379 -21.03 -14.67 5.22
N LYS A 380 -21.72 -15.72 5.68
CA LYS A 380 -21.16 -16.66 6.65
C LYS A 380 -19.96 -17.37 6.02
N PRO A 381 -18.75 -17.22 6.55
CA PRO A 381 -17.57 -17.85 5.96
C PRO A 381 -17.55 -19.35 6.26
N THR A 382 -16.82 -20.10 5.43
CA THR A 382 -16.70 -21.56 5.51
C THR A 382 -15.56 -22.05 6.41
N PHE A 383 -14.80 -21.15 7.06
CA PHE A 383 -13.60 -21.47 7.85
C PHE A 383 -13.78 -22.54 8.95
N PHE A 384 -15.01 -22.73 9.42
CA PHE A 384 -15.35 -23.67 10.50
C PHE A 384 -16.19 -24.86 10.01
N GLU A 385 -16.46 -24.97 8.72
CA GLU A 385 -17.21 -26.11 8.18
C GLU A 385 -16.39 -27.39 8.32
N GLY A 386 -17.03 -28.46 8.83
CA GLY A 386 -16.36 -29.72 9.10
C GLY A 386 -15.42 -29.73 10.32
N MET A 387 -15.25 -28.59 11.02
CA MET A 387 -14.35 -28.50 12.16
C MET A 387 -14.75 -29.45 13.29
N THR A 388 -13.82 -30.32 13.67
CA THR A 388 -13.97 -31.28 14.77
C THR A 388 -13.52 -30.70 16.12
N ALA A 389 -13.97 -31.36 17.20
CA ALA A 389 -13.70 -30.93 18.58
C ALA A 389 -12.19 -30.92 18.91
N GLU A 390 -11.45 -31.91 18.44
CA GLU A 390 -10.00 -32.03 18.59
C GLU A 390 -9.33 -31.71 17.25
N PRO A 391 -8.12 -31.14 17.24
CA PRO A 391 -7.39 -30.92 15.99
C PRO A 391 -7.07 -32.25 15.29
N GLU A 392 -7.18 -32.24 13.96
CA GLU A 392 -6.66 -33.34 13.15
C GLU A 392 -5.12 -33.29 13.14
N PRO A 393 -4.44 -34.46 13.08
CA PRO A 393 -2.99 -34.47 12.99
C PRO A 393 -2.51 -33.74 11.74
N VAL A 394 -1.41 -33.00 11.87
CA VAL A 394 -0.70 -32.40 10.74
C VAL A 394 -0.12 -33.53 9.88
N GLU A 395 -0.38 -33.48 8.57
CA GLU A 395 0.12 -34.45 7.58
C GLU A 395 1.18 -33.81 6.68
N ASP A 396 1.98 -34.66 6.02
CA ASP A 396 2.87 -34.24 4.94
C ASP A 396 2.04 -33.91 3.69
N ILE A 397 2.56 -33.01 2.84
CA ILE A 397 1.84 -32.56 1.63
C ILE A 397 2.35 -33.36 0.45
N HIS A 398 1.46 -34.03 -0.28
CA HIS A 398 1.83 -34.91 -1.40
C HIS A 398 1.17 -34.51 -2.72
N GLY A 399 1.93 -34.63 -3.81
CA GLY A 399 1.43 -34.41 -5.17
C GLY A 399 0.88 -33.02 -5.45
N ALA A 400 1.35 -32.00 -4.73
CA ALA A 400 0.83 -30.64 -4.88
C ALA A 400 1.25 -30.00 -6.21
N ARG A 401 0.41 -29.11 -6.74
CA ARG A 401 0.67 -28.35 -7.98
C ARG A 401 0.91 -26.88 -7.70
N VAL A 402 1.70 -26.24 -8.55
CA VAL A 402 1.96 -24.79 -8.43
C VAL A 402 0.77 -24.01 -8.99
N LEU A 403 0.08 -23.26 -8.13
CA LEU A 403 -1.00 -22.37 -8.53
C LEU A 403 -0.47 -21.06 -9.12
N ALA A 404 0.63 -20.54 -8.57
CA ALA A 404 1.28 -19.33 -9.03
C ALA A 404 2.79 -19.39 -8.82
N ARG A 405 3.54 -18.91 -9.82
CA ARG A 405 4.99 -18.71 -9.75
C ARG A 405 5.26 -17.21 -9.92
N LEU A 406 5.71 -16.58 -8.86
CA LEU A 406 5.75 -15.13 -8.73
C LEU A 406 7.19 -14.65 -8.49
N GLY A 407 7.49 -13.43 -8.95
CA GLY A 407 8.79 -12.79 -8.73
C GLY A 407 8.92 -12.14 -7.34
N ASP A 408 9.82 -11.17 -7.26
CA ASP A 408 10.11 -10.41 -6.04
C ASP A 408 9.06 -9.34 -5.71
N SER A 409 9.05 -8.92 -4.45
CA SER A 409 8.27 -7.80 -3.90
C SER A 409 6.76 -7.87 -4.22
N VAL A 410 6.21 -9.08 -4.25
CA VAL A 410 4.77 -9.31 -4.41
C VAL A 410 4.04 -8.78 -3.17
N THR A 411 3.51 -7.56 -3.28
CA THR A 411 2.72 -6.95 -2.21
C THR A 411 1.40 -7.69 -1.91
N THR A 412 0.86 -7.48 -0.71
CA THR A 412 -0.51 -7.90 -0.37
C THR A 412 -1.61 -7.25 -1.23
N ASP A 413 -1.35 -6.14 -1.92
CA ASP A 413 -2.29 -5.60 -2.93
C ASP A 413 -2.32 -6.46 -4.20
N HIS A 414 -1.22 -7.16 -4.54
CA HIS A 414 -1.22 -8.15 -5.62
C HIS A 414 -1.99 -9.41 -5.23
N ILE A 415 -1.77 -9.90 -4.00
CA ILE A 415 -2.40 -11.12 -3.47
C ILE A 415 -3.89 -10.91 -3.17
N SER A 416 -4.28 -9.76 -2.62
CA SER A 416 -5.67 -9.47 -2.26
C SER A 416 -5.96 -8.00 -2.54
N PRO A 417 -6.33 -7.61 -3.77
CA PRO A 417 -6.61 -6.22 -4.13
C PRO A 417 -7.73 -5.63 -3.27
N ALA A 418 -7.68 -4.31 -3.04
CA ALA A 418 -8.73 -3.59 -2.28
C ALA A 418 -9.55 -2.63 -3.15
N GLY A 419 -9.07 -2.32 -4.36
CA GLY A 419 -9.65 -1.33 -5.27
C GLY A 419 -10.82 -1.86 -6.09
N ASN A 420 -10.93 -1.33 -7.32
CA ASN A 420 -12.05 -1.61 -8.22
C ASN A 420 -12.14 -3.09 -8.62
N ILE A 421 -13.36 -3.58 -8.81
CA ILE A 421 -13.65 -4.94 -9.30
C ILE A 421 -13.86 -4.84 -10.82
N GLN A 422 -13.09 -5.59 -11.61
CA GLN A 422 -13.23 -5.59 -13.07
C GLN A 422 -14.48 -6.35 -13.50
N LEU A 423 -15.12 -5.89 -14.57
CA LEU A 423 -16.37 -6.47 -15.05
C LEU A 423 -16.20 -7.93 -15.47
N GLU A 424 -15.10 -8.21 -16.17
CA GLU A 424 -14.72 -9.51 -16.72
C GLU A 424 -13.93 -10.38 -15.74
N SER A 425 -13.85 -9.99 -14.45
CA SER A 425 -13.19 -10.80 -13.43
C SER A 425 -14.17 -11.81 -12.81
N PRO A 426 -13.67 -12.94 -12.24
CA PRO A 426 -14.55 -13.91 -11.58
C PRO A 426 -15.45 -13.28 -10.51
N ALA A 427 -14.94 -12.29 -9.76
CA ALA A 427 -15.71 -11.55 -8.77
C ALA A 427 -16.79 -10.66 -9.39
N GLY A 428 -16.52 -10.05 -10.54
CA GLY A 428 -17.48 -9.25 -11.30
C GLY A 428 -18.62 -10.09 -11.86
N GLU A 429 -18.29 -11.25 -12.44
CA GLU A 429 -19.26 -12.23 -12.92
C GLU A 429 -20.17 -12.71 -11.78
N TYR A 430 -19.58 -13.10 -10.64
CA TYR A 430 -20.33 -13.49 -9.45
C TYR A 430 -21.32 -12.40 -9.00
N LEU A 431 -20.90 -11.12 -9.00
CA LEU A 431 -21.76 -10.01 -8.59
C LEU A 431 -22.93 -9.81 -9.57
N ILE A 432 -22.70 -9.94 -10.88
CA ILE A 432 -23.73 -9.87 -11.91
C ILE A 432 -24.74 -11.01 -11.76
N GLU A 433 -24.26 -12.23 -11.55
CA GLU A 433 -25.11 -13.41 -11.31
C GLU A 433 -26.01 -13.23 -10.08
N HIS A 434 -25.56 -12.44 -9.11
CA HIS A 434 -26.31 -12.07 -7.91
C HIS A 434 -27.09 -10.75 -8.04
N GLY A 435 -27.27 -10.25 -9.26
CA GLY A 435 -28.12 -9.10 -9.57
C GLY A 435 -27.53 -7.73 -9.18
N VAL A 436 -26.22 -7.65 -8.95
CA VAL A 436 -25.52 -6.39 -8.67
C VAL A 436 -25.12 -5.72 -9.98
N GLU A 437 -25.54 -4.47 -10.19
CA GLU A 437 -25.15 -3.69 -11.36
C GLU A 437 -23.69 -3.22 -11.24
N ARG A 438 -22.99 -3.00 -12.37
CA ARG A 438 -21.57 -2.55 -12.39
C ARG A 438 -21.29 -1.34 -11.51
N ARG A 439 -22.21 -0.35 -11.49
CA ARG A 439 -22.07 0.86 -10.65
C ARG A 439 -22.09 0.56 -9.15
N ASP A 440 -22.67 -0.57 -8.75
CA ASP A 440 -22.85 -1.00 -7.37
C ASP A 440 -21.86 -2.11 -6.97
N PHE A 441 -20.91 -2.46 -7.85
CA PHE A 441 -19.83 -3.40 -7.51
C PHE A 441 -19.06 -2.96 -6.27
N ASN A 442 -18.88 -1.64 -6.13
CA ASN A 442 -18.05 -1.02 -5.11
C ASN A 442 -16.60 -1.55 -5.23
N SER A 443 -15.85 -1.60 -4.14
CA SER A 443 -14.45 -2.08 -4.15
C SER A 443 -14.31 -3.44 -3.46
N TYR A 444 -13.25 -4.19 -3.77
CA TYR A 444 -12.90 -5.39 -3.01
C TYR A 444 -12.79 -5.11 -1.50
N GLY A 445 -12.26 -3.95 -1.11
CA GLY A 445 -12.20 -3.53 0.29
C GLY A 445 -13.56 -3.47 0.98
N SER A 446 -14.59 -3.02 0.27
CA SER A 446 -15.97 -2.99 0.77
C SER A 446 -16.61 -4.39 0.88
N ARG A 447 -16.12 -5.35 0.09
CA ARG A 447 -16.65 -6.71 -0.02
C ARG A 447 -15.98 -7.72 0.94
N ARG A 448 -15.12 -7.25 1.84
CA ARG A 448 -14.37 -8.09 2.80
C ARG A 448 -15.22 -8.94 3.74
N GLY A 449 -16.48 -8.61 3.94
CA GLY A 449 -17.43 -9.45 4.69
C GLY A 449 -18.00 -10.61 3.87
N ASN A 450 -17.70 -10.69 2.58
CA ASN A 450 -18.20 -11.69 1.66
C ASN A 450 -17.06 -12.51 1.07
N HIS A 451 -16.84 -13.70 1.62
CA HIS A 451 -15.76 -14.58 1.19
C HIS A 451 -15.86 -14.99 -0.29
N GLU A 452 -17.05 -15.17 -0.85
CA GLU A 452 -17.24 -15.53 -2.26
C GLU A 452 -16.59 -14.50 -3.21
N VAL A 453 -16.74 -13.21 -2.91
CA VAL A 453 -16.12 -12.13 -3.70
C VAL A 453 -14.62 -12.09 -3.46
N MET A 454 -14.19 -12.24 -2.20
CA MET A 454 -12.78 -12.07 -1.85
C MET A 454 -11.90 -13.23 -2.34
N ILE A 455 -12.38 -14.48 -2.32
CA ILE A 455 -11.65 -15.62 -2.88
C ILE A 455 -11.46 -15.43 -4.38
N ARG A 456 -12.51 -15.03 -5.10
CA ARG A 456 -12.46 -14.70 -6.53
C ARG A 456 -11.54 -13.52 -6.87
N GLY A 457 -11.38 -12.60 -5.93
CA GLY A 457 -10.44 -11.49 -6.04
C GLY A 457 -9.00 -11.85 -5.67
N THR A 458 -8.74 -13.01 -5.09
CA THR A 458 -7.40 -13.39 -4.62
C THR A 458 -6.49 -13.63 -5.82
N PHE A 459 -5.30 -13.02 -5.79
CA PHE A 459 -4.37 -12.85 -6.91
C PHE A 459 -4.98 -12.10 -8.12
N GLY A 460 -6.15 -11.47 -7.98
CA GLY A 460 -6.89 -10.79 -9.05
C GLY A 460 -6.41 -9.37 -9.36
N ASN A 461 -5.23 -8.96 -8.89
CA ASN A 461 -4.71 -7.63 -9.19
C ASN A 461 -4.31 -7.54 -10.67
N ILE A 462 -4.75 -6.49 -11.36
CA ILE A 462 -4.51 -6.26 -12.80
C ILE A 462 -3.03 -6.16 -13.19
N ARG A 463 -2.12 -5.94 -12.23
CA ARG A 463 -0.67 -5.86 -12.46
C ARG A 463 0.10 -7.07 -11.94
N LEU A 464 -0.60 -8.10 -11.45
CA LEU A 464 0.07 -9.35 -11.10
C LEU A 464 0.65 -9.97 -12.38
N ARG A 465 1.91 -10.40 -12.29
CA ARG A 465 2.60 -11.12 -13.36
C ARG A 465 2.94 -12.51 -12.86
N ASN A 466 2.18 -13.49 -13.32
CA ASN A 466 2.39 -14.89 -12.98
C ASN A 466 3.25 -15.55 -14.08
N GLN A 467 4.40 -16.07 -13.71
CA GLN A 467 5.37 -16.65 -14.64
C GLN A 467 4.86 -17.96 -15.28
N LEU A 468 3.82 -18.59 -14.71
CA LEU A 468 3.12 -19.71 -15.33
C LEU A 468 2.29 -19.32 -16.57
N ALA A 469 1.85 -18.06 -16.67
CA ALA A 469 1.04 -17.55 -17.77
C ALA A 469 1.76 -16.39 -18.49
N PRO A 470 2.90 -16.67 -19.16
CA PRO A 470 3.71 -15.63 -19.78
C PRO A 470 2.92 -14.84 -20.83
N GLY A 471 3.12 -13.52 -20.84
CA GLY A 471 2.41 -12.60 -21.74
C GLY A 471 1.05 -12.14 -21.23
N THR A 472 0.63 -12.56 -20.04
CA THR A 472 -0.57 -12.03 -19.36
C THR A 472 -0.21 -11.08 -18.21
N GLU A 473 -1.08 -10.11 -17.95
CA GLU A 473 -1.10 -9.34 -16.71
C GLU A 473 -2.48 -9.51 -16.06
N GLY A 474 -2.53 -9.65 -14.74
CA GLY A 474 -3.76 -9.92 -14.00
C GLY A 474 -3.75 -11.23 -13.23
N GLY A 475 -4.91 -11.60 -12.71
CA GLY A 475 -5.11 -12.85 -11.97
C GLY A 475 -5.24 -14.07 -12.87
N PHE A 476 -4.24 -14.34 -13.69
CA PHE A 476 -4.18 -15.49 -14.60
C PHE A 476 -3.12 -16.50 -14.16
N THR A 477 -3.34 -17.78 -14.49
CA THR A 477 -2.39 -18.87 -14.32
C THR A 477 -2.54 -19.90 -15.42
N TYR A 478 -1.62 -20.86 -15.50
CA TYR A 478 -1.77 -22.03 -16.35
C TYR A 478 -2.41 -23.17 -15.56
N ASP A 479 -3.57 -23.63 -16.01
CA ASP A 479 -4.30 -24.74 -15.40
C ASP A 479 -3.83 -26.06 -16.02
N PHE A 480 -2.95 -26.77 -15.30
CA PHE A 480 -2.42 -28.07 -15.75
C PHE A 480 -3.48 -29.20 -15.78
N THR A 481 -4.68 -29.00 -15.20
CA THR A 481 -5.79 -29.98 -15.32
C THR A 481 -6.57 -29.82 -16.63
N ARG A 482 -6.46 -28.64 -17.26
CA ARG A 482 -7.15 -28.28 -18.51
C ARG A 482 -6.21 -28.00 -19.68
N ASP A 483 -4.93 -27.84 -19.41
CA ASP A 483 -3.88 -27.51 -20.39
C ASP A 483 -4.08 -26.12 -21.05
N GLU A 484 -4.58 -25.15 -20.28
CA GLU A 484 -4.91 -23.80 -20.77
C GLU A 484 -4.61 -22.69 -19.76
N VAL A 485 -4.48 -21.45 -20.25
CA VAL A 485 -4.41 -20.26 -19.38
C VAL A 485 -5.83 -19.90 -18.95
N ALA A 486 -6.04 -19.76 -17.64
CA ALA A 486 -7.34 -19.46 -17.04
C ALA A 486 -7.22 -18.43 -15.89
N PRO A 487 -8.32 -17.79 -15.47
CA PRO A 487 -8.35 -17.04 -14.23
C PRO A 487 -7.95 -17.94 -13.05
N LEU A 488 -7.16 -17.38 -12.12
CA LEU A 488 -6.54 -18.14 -11.04
C LEU A 488 -7.57 -18.78 -10.09
N TYR A 489 -8.70 -18.11 -9.87
CA TYR A 489 -9.84 -18.68 -9.15
C TYR A 489 -10.40 -19.94 -9.84
N ASP A 490 -10.59 -19.90 -11.17
CA ASP A 490 -11.18 -21.02 -11.90
C ASP A 490 -10.25 -22.23 -11.93
N ALA A 491 -8.94 -21.99 -12.14
CA ALA A 491 -7.91 -23.02 -12.03
C ALA A 491 -7.93 -23.68 -10.64
N ALA A 492 -7.97 -22.87 -9.57
CA ALA A 492 -8.07 -23.38 -8.20
C ALA A 492 -9.32 -24.25 -7.97
N GLN A 493 -10.47 -23.89 -8.56
CA GLN A 493 -11.68 -24.72 -8.50
C GLN A 493 -11.52 -26.06 -9.23
N ASN A 494 -10.83 -26.07 -10.38
CA ASN A 494 -10.55 -27.31 -11.10
C ASN A 494 -9.62 -28.24 -10.29
N TYR A 495 -8.59 -27.70 -9.63
CA TYR A 495 -7.73 -28.47 -8.73
C TYR A 495 -8.48 -29.00 -7.51
N ALA A 496 -9.33 -28.18 -6.89
CA ALA A 496 -10.17 -28.61 -5.77
C ALA A 496 -11.12 -29.76 -6.18
N ALA A 497 -11.72 -29.70 -7.37
CA ALA A 497 -12.55 -30.77 -7.89
C ALA A 497 -11.78 -32.08 -8.18
N ALA A 498 -10.47 -31.98 -8.40
CA ALA A 498 -9.57 -33.12 -8.61
C ALA A 498 -8.87 -33.60 -7.32
N ASP A 499 -9.16 -32.98 -6.17
CA ASP A 499 -8.50 -33.24 -4.88
C ASP A 499 -6.96 -33.09 -4.93
N ILE A 500 -6.51 -32.07 -5.66
CA ILE A 500 -5.08 -31.76 -5.84
C ILE A 500 -4.70 -30.59 -4.92
N PRO A 501 -3.77 -30.77 -3.95
CA PRO A 501 -3.30 -29.67 -3.12
C PRO A 501 -2.47 -28.68 -3.94
N LEU A 502 -2.43 -27.42 -3.49
CA LEU A 502 -1.72 -26.36 -4.21
C LEU A 502 -0.58 -25.76 -3.41
N VAL A 503 0.43 -25.26 -4.12
CA VAL A 503 1.52 -24.45 -3.58
C VAL A 503 1.71 -23.16 -4.38
N VAL A 504 2.34 -22.16 -3.77
CA VAL A 504 2.79 -20.93 -4.45
C VAL A 504 4.31 -20.85 -4.36
N LEU A 505 4.96 -20.54 -5.48
CA LEU A 505 6.38 -20.19 -5.53
C LEU A 505 6.51 -18.66 -5.63
N ALA A 506 7.38 -18.05 -4.83
CA ALA A 506 7.57 -16.61 -4.81
C ALA A 506 9.05 -16.20 -4.66
N GLY A 507 9.37 -14.99 -5.11
CA GLY A 507 10.65 -14.36 -4.89
C GLY A 507 10.83 -13.80 -3.46
N ALA A 508 11.68 -12.79 -3.34
CA ALA A 508 11.95 -12.07 -2.11
C ALA A 508 10.79 -11.15 -1.71
N GLU A 509 10.70 -10.83 -0.41
CA GLU A 509 9.75 -9.88 0.17
C GLU A 509 8.27 -10.21 -0.12
N TYR A 510 7.95 -11.50 -0.18
CA TYR A 510 6.59 -11.95 -0.44
C TYR A 510 5.61 -11.48 0.64
N GLY A 511 4.54 -10.81 0.21
CA GLY A 511 3.51 -10.26 1.10
C GLY A 511 3.80 -8.89 1.68
N SER A 512 4.67 -8.09 1.04
CA SER A 512 4.96 -6.73 1.52
C SER A 512 3.73 -5.81 1.54
N GLY A 513 3.75 -4.78 2.39
CA GLY A 513 2.75 -3.71 2.40
C GLY A 513 1.65 -3.81 3.46
N SER A 514 0.39 -4.04 3.04
CA SER A 514 -0.78 -3.92 3.93
C SER A 514 -0.93 -5.13 4.85
N SER A 515 -1.41 -4.92 6.08
CA SER A 515 -1.66 -5.99 7.07
C SER A 515 -2.90 -6.85 6.79
N ARG A 516 -3.43 -6.87 5.55
CA ARG A 516 -4.73 -7.49 5.25
C ARG A 516 -4.64 -9.01 5.35
N ASP A 517 -5.41 -9.59 6.26
CA ASP A 517 -5.46 -11.05 6.46
C ASP A 517 -6.14 -11.79 5.29
N TRP A 518 -6.93 -11.09 4.46
CA TRP A 518 -7.50 -11.63 3.22
C TRP A 518 -6.44 -12.11 2.23
N ALA A 519 -5.20 -11.60 2.30
CA ALA A 519 -4.09 -12.15 1.52
C ALA A 519 -3.68 -13.57 1.98
N ALA A 520 -4.01 -13.98 3.20
CA ALA A 520 -3.82 -15.36 3.67
C ALA A 520 -5.12 -16.18 3.59
N LYS A 521 -6.27 -15.61 3.99
CA LYS A 521 -7.57 -16.27 3.88
C LYS A 521 -7.89 -16.66 2.44
N GLY A 522 -7.64 -15.75 1.50
CA GLY A 522 -7.82 -16.01 0.08
C GLY A 522 -6.93 -17.15 -0.40
N THR A 523 -5.64 -17.13 -0.04
CA THR A 523 -4.67 -18.18 -0.39
C THR A 523 -5.10 -19.55 0.14
N ASP A 524 -5.48 -19.65 1.41
CA ASP A 524 -6.01 -20.88 2.01
C ASP A 524 -7.30 -21.36 1.31
N LEU A 525 -8.27 -20.46 1.10
CA LEU A 525 -9.56 -20.78 0.49
C LEU A 525 -9.47 -21.13 -1.01
N LEU A 526 -8.36 -20.78 -1.69
CA LEU A 526 -8.04 -21.30 -3.02
C LEU A 526 -7.46 -22.72 -2.98
N GLY A 527 -7.17 -23.28 -1.81
CA GLY A 527 -6.63 -24.64 -1.64
C GLY A 527 -5.10 -24.69 -1.52
N VAL A 528 -4.42 -23.55 -1.34
CA VAL A 528 -2.96 -23.51 -1.16
C VAL A 528 -2.60 -24.02 0.23
N ARG A 529 -1.75 -25.04 0.29
CA ARG A 529 -1.27 -25.67 1.53
C ARG A 529 0.09 -25.15 1.99
N ALA A 530 0.94 -24.75 1.05
CA ALA A 530 2.23 -24.16 1.36
C ALA A 530 2.58 -23.02 0.40
N VAL A 531 3.36 -22.06 0.90
CA VAL A 531 4.03 -21.06 0.08
C VAL A 531 5.52 -21.28 0.24
N LEU A 532 6.28 -21.26 -0.85
CA LEU A 532 7.73 -21.36 -0.86
C LEU A 532 8.30 -20.08 -1.46
N ALA A 533 8.96 -19.27 -0.63
CA ALA A 533 9.45 -17.95 -1.01
C ALA A 533 10.93 -17.77 -0.68
N VAL A 534 11.62 -16.83 -1.34
CA VAL A 534 13.00 -16.46 -0.96
C VAL A 534 13.00 -15.75 0.39
N SER A 535 12.03 -14.87 0.62
CA SER A 535 11.80 -14.24 1.93
C SER A 535 10.35 -13.71 2.06
N TYR A 536 9.93 -13.44 3.29
CA TYR A 536 8.57 -12.96 3.61
C TYR A 536 8.60 -11.62 4.34
N GLU A 537 7.57 -10.80 4.12
CA GLU A 537 7.23 -9.75 5.07
C GLU A 537 6.58 -10.35 6.33
N ARG A 538 6.93 -9.79 7.50
CA ARG A 538 6.62 -10.32 8.84
C ARG A 538 5.12 -10.54 9.07
N ILE A 539 4.27 -9.56 8.73
CA ILE A 539 2.82 -9.64 8.97
C ILE A 539 2.21 -10.70 8.07
N HIS A 540 2.59 -10.73 6.79
CA HIS A 540 2.04 -11.71 5.87
C HIS A 540 2.40 -13.15 6.23
N ARG A 541 3.66 -13.42 6.60
CA ARG A 541 4.09 -14.73 7.15
C ARG A 541 3.21 -15.18 8.31
N SER A 542 2.97 -14.27 9.27
CA SER A 542 2.14 -14.55 10.45
C SER A 542 0.68 -14.84 10.07
N ASN A 543 0.15 -14.12 9.08
CA ASN A 543 -1.22 -14.34 8.59
C ASN A 543 -1.38 -15.69 7.89
N LEU A 544 -0.38 -16.14 7.11
CA LEU A 544 -0.39 -17.47 6.47
C LEU A 544 -0.53 -18.58 7.52
N ILE A 545 0.32 -18.54 8.55
CA ILE A 545 0.25 -19.50 9.68
C ILE A 545 -1.09 -19.41 10.40
N GLY A 546 -1.59 -18.19 10.62
CA GLY A 546 -2.89 -17.96 11.23
C GLY A 546 -4.06 -18.58 10.46
N MET A 547 -3.89 -18.85 9.17
CA MET A 547 -4.85 -19.55 8.32
C MET A 547 -4.49 -21.02 8.04
N GLY A 548 -3.43 -21.55 8.65
CA GLY A 548 -3.01 -22.94 8.44
C GLY A 548 -2.24 -23.20 7.14
N VAL A 549 -1.76 -22.15 6.46
CA VAL A 549 -0.87 -22.28 5.28
C VAL A 549 0.58 -22.31 5.74
N LEU A 550 1.36 -23.29 5.28
CA LEU A 550 2.76 -23.48 5.69
C LEU A 550 3.69 -22.50 4.95
N PRO A 551 4.32 -21.52 5.63
CA PRO A 551 5.34 -20.69 5.01
C PRO A 551 6.68 -21.43 5.02
N LEU A 552 7.19 -21.72 3.84
CA LEU A 552 8.50 -22.29 3.61
C LEU A 552 9.41 -21.25 2.96
N GLN A 553 10.68 -21.30 3.32
CA GLN A 553 11.72 -20.47 2.73
C GLN A 553 12.74 -21.34 2.01
N PHE A 554 13.15 -20.93 0.80
CA PHE A 554 14.25 -21.58 0.09
C PHE A 554 15.55 -21.57 0.93
N PRO A 555 16.51 -22.49 0.67
CA PRO A 555 17.84 -22.40 1.24
C PRO A 555 18.46 -21.01 1.01
N GLU A 556 19.37 -20.62 1.91
CA GLU A 556 20.06 -19.33 1.79
C GLU A 556 20.77 -19.21 0.43
N GLY A 557 20.44 -18.16 -0.32
CA GLY A 557 21.00 -17.91 -1.66
C GLY A 557 20.32 -18.67 -2.80
N GLU A 558 19.32 -19.50 -2.52
CA GLU A 558 18.57 -20.26 -3.52
C GLU A 558 17.19 -19.63 -3.82
N SER A 559 16.65 -19.91 -5.00
CA SER A 559 15.34 -19.51 -5.48
C SER A 559 14.73 -20.58 -6.38
N ALA A 560 13.50 -20.36 -6.86
CA ALA A 560 12.90 -21.23 -7.86
C ALA A 560 13.76 -21.31 -9.14
N ASP A 561 14.35 -20.19 -9.57
CA ASP A 561 15.19 -20.14 -10.77
C ASP A 561 16.52 -20.88 -10.58
N SER A 562 17.22 -20.69 -9.44
CA SER A 562 18.53 -21.32 -9.20
C SER A 562 18.42 -22.85 -9.07
N LEU A 563 17.32 -23.33 -8.50
CA LEU A 563 17.01 -24.76 -8.38
C LEU A 563 16.45 -25.37 -9.67
N GLY A 564 16.11 -24.55 -10.67
CA GLY A 564 15.55 -25.01 -11.95
C GLY A 564 14.10 -25.48 -11.84
N LEU A 565 13.31 -24.86 -10.95
CA LEU A 565 11.87 -25.10 -10.78
C LEU A 565 11.08 -24.27 -11.80
N ASP A 566 10.46 -24.96 -12.75
CA ASP A 566 9.72 -24.36 -13.87
C ASP A 566 8.26 -24.05 -13.47
N GLY A 567 7.74 -24.77 -12.47
CA GLY A 567 6.39 -24.67 -11.94
C GLY A 567 5.41 -25.68 -12.53
N ASP A 568 5.84 -26.50 -13.49
CA ASP A 568 5.07 -27.62 -14.05
C ASP A 568 5.29 -28.95 -13.29
N GLU A 569 6.05 -28.91 -12.19
CA GLU A 569 6.32 -30.05 -11.34
C GLU A 569 5.12 -30.42 -10.45
N THR A 570 5.23 -31.60 -9.84
CA THR A 570 4.46 -31.97 -8.64
C THR A 570 5.37 -31.88 -7.42
N PHE A 571 4.84 -31.43 -6.29
CA PHE A 571 5.60 -31.19 -5.06
C PHE A 571 5.15 -32.13 -3.95
N ASP A 572 6.12 -32.84 -3.37
CA ASP A 572 6.00 -33.56 -2.11
C ASP A 572 6.81 -32.81 -1.03
N ILE A 573 6.19 -32.50 0.11
CA ILE A 573 6.80 -31.80 1.25
C ILE A 573 6.66 -32.69 2.47
N THR A 574 7.79 -33.23 2.93
CA THR A 574 7.83 -34.26 3.99
C THR A 574 8.58 -33.81 5.23
N GLY A 575 8.21 -34.37 6.38
CA GLY A 575 8.76 -33.99 7.69
C GLY A 575 7.94 -32.93 8.43
N VAL A 576 6.80 -32.51 7.88
CA VAL A 576 5.87 -31.55 8.49
C VAL A 576 5.19 -32.17 9.72
N THR A 577 4.96 -33.49 9.67
CA THR A 577 4.37 -34.28 10.76
C THR A 577 5.05 -34.13 12.12
N ALA A 578 6.33 -33.74 12.16
CA ALA A 578 7.07 -33.46 13.40
C ALA A 578 6.41 -32.38 14.29
N ILE A 579 5.59 -31.51 13.68
CA ILE A 579 4.82 -30.48 14.38
C ILE A 579 3.83 -31.07 15.40
N ASN A 580 3.31 -32.28 15.15
CA ASN A 580 2.38 -32.96 16.06
C ASN A 580 2.97 -33.25 17.43
N ASP A 581 4.29 -33.48 17.51
CA ASP A 581 5.01 -33.81 18.74
C ASP A 581 5.50 -32.55 19.50
N ALA A 582 4.84 -31.41 19.27
CA ALA A 582 5.19 -30.09 19.82
C ALA A 582 6.64 -29.64 19.51
N SER A 583 7.24 -30.21 18.47
CA SER A 583 8.53 -29.79 17.94
C SER A 583 8.32 -28.89 16.71
N ILE A 584 9.18 -27.90 16.50
CA ILE A 584 9.18 -27.13 15.25
C ILE A 584 10.35 -27.67 14.43
N PRO A 585 10.11 -28.37 13.30
CA PRO A 585 11.19 -28.78 12.43
C PRO A 585 11.91 -27.54 11.93
N GLY A 586 13.24 -27.52 11.96
CA GLY A 586 14.00 -26.43 11.36
C GLY A 586 13.77 -26.39 9.85
N ASN A 587 13.93 -27.55 9.20
CA ASN A 587 13.75 -27.72 7.77
C ASN A 587 12.82 -28.89 7.46
N VAL A 588 12.24 -28.89 6.27
CA VAL A 588 11.49 -29.99 5.65
C VAL A 588 12.09 -30.33 4.30
N THR A 589 11.96 -31.59 3.88
CA THR A 589 12.43 -32.04 2.57
C THR A 589 11.35 -31.77 1.53
N VAL A 590 11.73 -31.08 0.46
CA VAL A 590 10.88 -30.79 -0.70
C VAL A 590 11.41 -31.59 -1.89
N THR A 591 10.55 -32.40 -2.50
CA THR A 591 10.83 -33.12 -3.75
C THR A 591 9.91 -32.60 -4.85
N ALA A 592 10.48 -31.95 -5.85
CA ALA A 592 9.78 -31.50 -7.05
C ALA A 592 10.02 -32.52 -8.17
N THR A 593 8.96 -33.12 -8.69
CA THR A 593 9.00 -34.11 -9.79
C THR A 593 8.51 -33.48 -11.09
N LYS A 594 9.41 -33.38 -12.08
CA LYS A 594 9.15 -32.85 -13.42
C LYS A 594 8.27 -33.80 -14.26
N PRO A 595 7.61 -33.30 -15.31
CA PRO A 595 6.80 -34.15 -16.20
C PRO A 595 7.57 -35.30 -16.89
N ASP A 596 8.89 -35.14 -17.07
CA ASP A 596 9.77 -36.17 -17.64
C ASP A 596 10.23 -37.23 -16.62
N GLY A 597 9.82 -37.10 -15.35
CA GLY A 597 10.20 -37.96 -14.24
C GLY A 597 11.50 -37.57 -13.54
N GLY A 598 12.18 -36.51 -13.98
CA GLY A 598 13.30 -35.92 -13.27
C GLY A 598 12.87 -35.37 -11.90
N THR A 599 13.75 -35.46 -10.91
CA THR A 599 13.47 -34.98 -9.54
C THR A 599 14.50 -33.94 -9.12
N ILE A 600 14.01 -32.91 -8.42
CA ILE A 600 14.81 -31.91 -7.72
C ILE A 600 14.46 -32.03 -6.24
N GLU A 601 15.44 -32.34 -5.41
CA GLU A 601 15.28 -32.50 -3.96
C GLU A 601 16.11 -31.44 -3.23
N PHE A 602 15.50 -30.75 -2.28
CA PHE A 602 16.16 -29.73 -1.46
C PHE A 602 15.48 -29.59 -0.10
N GLU A 603 16.18 -28.98 0.85
CA GLU A 603 15.65 -28.67 2.18
C GLU A 603 15.09 -27.24 2.19
N ALA A 604 13.85 -27.07 2.63
CA ALA A 604 13.25 -25.75 2.84
C ALA A 604 13.15 -25.42 4.33
N LEU A 605 13.50 -24.20 4.71
CA LEU A 605 13.37 -23.72 6.08
C LEU A 605 11.89 -23.52 6.42
N VAL A 606 11.45 -24.07 7.55
CA VAL A 606 10.07 -23.88 8.04
C VAL A 606 10.01 -22.56 8.80
N ARG A 607 9.16 -21.65 8.33
CA ARG A 607 9.03 -20.29 8.88
C ARG A 607 7.91 -20.19 9.92
N ILE A 608 7.82 -21.19 10.80
CA ILE A 608 7.04 -21.14 12.04
C ILE A 608 8.04 -20.79 13.14
N ASP A 609 8.02 -19.54 13.58
CA ASP A 609 9.16 -18.96 14.31
C ASP A 609 8.96 -19.06 15.85
N THR A 610 7.76 -19.44 16.32
CA THR A 610 7.45 -19.53 17.75
C THR A 610 6.57 -20.75 18.12
N PRO A 611 6.60 -21.21 19.39
CA PRO A 611 5.70 -22.27 19.86
C PRO A 611 4.20 -21.96 19.70
N GLY A 612 3.80 -20.69 19.91
CA GLY A 612 2.41 -20.28 19.74
C GLY A 612 1.94 -20.34 18.29
N GLU A 613 2.82 -20.00 17.34
CA GLU A 613 2.55 -20.18 15.91
C GLU A 613 2.40 -21.66 15.54
N ALA A 614 3.21 -22.54 16.14
CA ALA A 614 3.09 -23.98 15.95
C ALA A 614 1.75 -24.52 16.50
N ASP A 615 1.27 -23.98 17.63
CA ASP A 615 -0.07 -24.31 18.16
C ASP A 615 -1.17 -23.89 17.19
N TYR A 616 -1.07 -22.69 16.59
CA TYR A 616 -2.05 -22.25 15.58
C TYR A 616 -2.08 -23.18 14.38
N TYR A 617 -0.91 -23.53 13.84
CA TYR A 617 -0.81 -24.44 12.70
C TYR A 617 -1.37 -25.83 13.00
N ARG A 618 -1.05 -26.41 14.17
CA ARG A 618 -1.63 -27.70 14.63
C ARG A 618 -3.16 -27.69 14.69
N HIS A 619 -3.75 -26.52 14.93
CA HIS A 619 -5.20 -26.39 15.03
C HIS A 619 -5.87 -26.09 13.69
N GLY A 620 -5.11 -26.00 12.59
CA GLY A 620 -5.61 -25.59 11.28
C GLY A 620 -5.83 -24.08 11.16
N GLY A 621 -5.30 -23.29 12.09
CA GLY A 621 -5.42 -21.83 12.13
C GLY A 621 -5.70 -21.26 13.52
N ILE A 622 -5.48 -19.95 13.66
CA ILE A 622 -5.66 -19.22 14.92
C ILE A 622 -7.14 -19.17 15.34
N LEU A 623 -8.06 -19.08 14.38
CA LEU A 623 -9.50 -18.99 14.67
C LEU A 623 -10.01 -20.31 15.28
N GLN A 624 -9.58 -21.43 14.72
CA GLN A 624 -9.89 -22.78 15.19
C GLN A 624 -9.25 -23.05 16.55
N TYR A 625 -8.01 -22.60 16.75
CA TYR A 625 -7.33 -22.65 18.05
C TYR A 625 -8.12 -21.93 19.15
N VAL A 626 -8.46 -20.66 18.92
CA VAL A 626 -9.21 -19.83 19.90
C VAL A 626 -10.60 -20.41 20.17
N LEU A 627 -11.32 -20.86 19.14
CA LEU A 627 -12.65 -21.42 19.32
C LEU A 627 -12.65 -22.70 20.18
N ARG A 628 -11.65 -23.58 20.01
CA ARG A 628 -11.48 -24.76 20.87
C ARG A 628 -11.18 -24.34 22.32
N GLN A 629 -10.34 -23.32 22.54
CA GLN A 629 -10.07 -22.80 23.88
C GLN A 629 -11.30 -22.19 24.57
N LEU A 630 -12.11 -21.42 23.84
CA LEU A 630 -13.32 -20.80 24.39
C LEU A 630 -14.40 -21.81 24.75
N ARG A 631 -14.44 -22.96 24.08
CA ARG A 631 -15.34 -24.07 24.44
C ARG A 631 -14.95 -24.70 25.78
N ASP A 632 -13.64 -24.78 26.04
CA ASP A 632 -13.09 -25.46 27.21
C ASP A 632 -12.97 -24.53 28.44
N ALA A 633 -13.14 -23.21 28.24
CA ALA A 633 -13.21 -22.17 29.28
C ALA A 633 -14.63 -22.02 29.85
#